data_AF-A0A7S3W582-F1
#
_entry.id   AF-A0A7S3W582-F1
#
_cell.length_a   1.000
_cell.length_b   1.000
_cell.length_c   1.000
_cell.angle_alpha   90.00
_cell.angle_beta   90.00
_cell.angle_gamma   90.00
#
_symmetry.space_group_name_H-M   'P 1'
#
loop_
_entity.id
_entity.type
_entity.pdbx_description
1 polymer ?
#
loop_
_entity_poly.entity_id
_entity_poly.type
_entity_poly.pdbx_seq_one_letter_code
_entity_poly.pdbx_strand_id
1 'polypeptide(L)'
;EVHMLDIECFSFLNRALESDQAPIVIMATNRGITKIRGTDYKSPHGLPIDLLDRSLIISTRPYSDKELAQILEIRCQEEDVELTDQATKLLTKIGKECSLRYAIHLITTSNLVAQ
;
A
#
# COMPACT_ATOMS: atom_id res chain seq x y z
N GLU A 1 4.51 -4.70 -6.86
CA GLU A 1 4.23 -3.32 -7.33
C GLU A 1 4.20 -3.31 -8.85
N VAL A 2 3.09 -2.88 -9.47
CA VAL A 2 2.90 -3.05 -10.93
C VAL A 2 3.89 -2.23 -11.78
N HIS A 3 4.35 -1.09 -11.27
CA HIS A 3 5.32 -0.23 -11.96
C HIS A 3 6.72 -0.85 -12.11
N MET A 4 6.95 -2.04 -11.54
CA MET A 4 8.19 -2.80 -11.69
C MET A 4 8.17 -3.75 -12.90
N LEU A 5 7.00 -3.96 -13.52
CA LEU A 5 6.85 -4.72 -14.76
C LEU A 5 7.38 -3.94 -15.96
N ASP A 6 7.85 -4.66 -16.96
CA ASP A 6 8.27 -4.11 -18.25
C ASP A 6 7.13 -4.07 -19.26
N ILE A 7 7.40 -3.43 -20.41
CA ILE A 7 6.41 -3.31 -21.49
C ILE A 7 5.97 -4.66 -22.07
N GLU A 8 6.84 -5.67 -22.06
CA GLU A 8 6.53 -7.00 -22.57
C GLU A 8 5.50 -7.70 -21.68
N CYS A 9 5.66 -7.59 -20.36
CA CYS A 9 4.68 -8.07 -19.38
C CYS A 9 3.30 -7.42 -19.59
N PHE A 10 3.26 -6.11 -19.86
CA PHE A 10 1.99 -5.41 -20.11
C PHE A 10 1.34 -5.84 -21.44
N SER A 11 2.14 -6.11 -22.47
CA SER A 11 1.62 -6.65 -23.74
C SER A 11 1.01 -8.04 -23.54
N PHE A 12 1.66 -8.90 -22.77
CA PHE A 12 1.10 -10.21 -22.39
C PHE A 12 -0.20 -10.06 -21.60
N LEU A 13 -0.23 -9.18 -20.60
CA LEU A 13 -1.43 -8.93 -19.78
C LEU A 13 -2.59 -8.41 -20.62
N ASN A 14 -2.35 -7.50 -21.56
CA ASN A 14 -3.39 -6.99 -22.47
C ASN A 14 -4.07 -8.13 -23.24
N ARG A 15 -3.28 -9.06 -23.79
CA ARG A 15 -3.81 -10.23 -24.50
C ARG A 15 -4.51 -11.21 -23.56
N ALA A 16 -3.95 -11.44 -22.38
CA ALA A 16 -4.53 -12.37 -21.40
C ALA A 16 -5.89 -11.88 -20.88
N LEU A 17 -6.05 -10.57 -20.71
CA LEU A 17 -7.29 -9.91 -20.27
C LEU A 17 -8.40 -9.89 -21.33
N GLU A 18 -8.10 -10.24 -22.57
CA GLU A 18 -9.09 -10.36 -23.65
C GLU A 18 -9.74 -11.76 -23.70
N SER A 19 -9.23 -12.72 -22.91
CA SER A 19 -9.85 -14.05 -22.83
C SER A 19 -11.13 -14.02 -22.00
N ASP A 20 -12.16 -14.74 -22.45
CA ASP A 20 -13.43 -14.89 -21.71
C ASP A 20 -13.25 -15.51 -20.31
N GLN A 21 -12.16 -16.26 -20.11
CA GLN A 21 -11.81 -16.89 -18.83
C GLN A 21 -10.82 -16.05 -18.00
N ALA A 22 -10.59 -14.80 -18.36
CA ALA A 22 -9.67 -13.93 -17.63
C ALA A 22 -10.21 -13.61 -16.22
N PRO A 23 -9.41 -13.84 -15.15
CA PRO A 23 -9.79 -13.44 -13.81
C PRO A 23 -9.71 -11.91 -13.65
N ILE A 24 -10.35 -11.39 -12.59
CA ILE A 24 -10.21 -9.98 -12.22
C ILE A 24 -8.78 -9.72 -11.74
N VAL A 25 -8.10 -8.77 -12.39
CA VAL A 25 -6.74 -8.38 -12.03
C VAL A 25 -6.77 -7.10 -11.22
N ILE A 26 -6.33 -7.17 -9.96
CA ILE A 26 -6.15 -6.02 -9.08
C ILE A 26 -4.67 -5.66 -9.01
N MET A 27 -4.33 -4.43 -9.37
CA MET A 27 -2.96 -3.92 -9.40
C MET A 27 -2.80 -2.78 -8.40
N ALA A 28 -1.60 -2.68 -7.80
CA ALA A 28 -1.26 -1.61 -6.89
C ALA A 28 0.07 -0.94 -7.29
N THR A 29 0.09 0.38 -7.20
CA THR A 29 1.25 1.23 -7.44
C THR A 29 1.30 2.35 -6.40
N ASN A 30 2.50 2.68 -5.95
CA ASN A 30 2.79 3.81 -5.08
C ASN A 30 3.54 4.93 -5.83
N ARG A 31 3.71 4.81 -7.16
CA ARG A 31 4.37 5.81 -7.99
C ARG A 31 3.35 6.63 -8.77
N GLY A 32 3.57 7.96 -8.78
CA GLY A 32 2.78 8.92 -9.54
C GLY A 32 3.14 8.93 -11.02
N ILE A 33 4.22 9.59 -11.40
CA ILE A 33 4.75 9.56 -12.79
C ILE A 33 6.07 8.80 -12.76
N THR A 34 6.18 7.73 -13.56
CA THR A 34 7.42 6.95 -13.63
C THR A 34 7.65 6.40 -15.03
N LYS A 35 8.88 5.94 -15.28
CA LYS A 35 9.30 5.40 -16.57
C LYS A 35 8.82 3.95 -16.68
N ILE A 36 8.23 3.58 -17.82
CA ILE A 36 7.87 2.18 -18.09
C ILE A 36 9.17 1.42 -18.35
N ARG A 37 9.42 0.35 -17.59
CA ARG A 37 10.65 -0.43 -17.76
C ARG A 37 10.69 -1.06 -19.16
N GLY A 38 11.85 -0.98 -19.81
CA GLY A 38 12.03 -1.43 -21.21
C GLY A 38 11.76 -0.36 -22.27
N THR A 39 11.28 0.85 -21.91
CA THR A 39 11.14 1.96 -22.86
C THR A 39 11.69 3.26 -22.27
N ASP A 40 11.88 4.31 -23.08
CA ASP A 40 12.29 5.65 -22.63
C ASP A 40 11.14 6.58 -22.24
N TYR A 41 9.90 6.10 -22.31
CA TYR A 41 8.70 6.91 -22.07
C TYR A 41 8.31 6.92 -20.58
N LYS A 42 7.88 8.11 -20.12
CA LYS A 42 7.27 8.29 -18.80
C LYS A 42 5.76 8.28 -18.92
N SER A 43 5.09 7.57 -18.01
CA SER A 43 3.64 7.50 -17.97
C SER A 43 3.11 7.63 -16.54
N PRO A 44 1.81 7.98 -16.37
CA PRO A 44 1.15 7.87 -15.09
C PRO A 44 1.20 6.42 -14.59
N HIS A 45 1.50 6.26 -13.31
CA HIS A 45 1.58 4.99 -12.60
C HIS A 45 2.61 3.97 -13.13
N GLY A 46 3.38 4.31 -14.17
CA GLY A 46 4.30 3.41 -14.84
C GLY A 46 3.59 2.37 -15.72
N LEU A 47 2.35 2.66 -16.13
CA LEU A 47 1.52 1.80 -16.98
C LEU A 47 1.47 2.36 -18.40
N PRO A 48 1.38 1.52 -19.44
CA PRO A 48 0.99 1.97 -20.78
C PRO A 48 -0.39 2.62 -20.76
N ILE A 49 -0.57 3.66 -21.60
CA ILE A 49 -1.84 4.41 -21.68
C ILE A 49 -3.00 3.47 -22.02
N ASP A 50 -2.76 2.50 -22.91
CA ASP A 50 -3.74 1.51 -23.36
C ASP A 50 -4.31 0.68 -22.21
N LEU A 51 -3.48 0.30 -21.23
CA LEU A 51 -3.92 -0.45 -20.06
C LEU A 51 -4.58 0.48 -19.04
N LEU A 52 -4.11 1.73 -18.95
CA LEU A 52 -4.66 2.73 -18.05
C LEU A 52 -6.09 3.12 -18.44
N ASP A 53 -6.37 3.27 -19.74
CA ASP A 53 -7.71 3.55 -20.27
C ASP A 53 -8.69 2.39 -20.04
N ARG A 54 -8.19 1.15 -19.92
CA ARG A 54 -8.97 -0.05 -19.59
C ARG A 54 -9.12 -0.28 -18.09
N SER A 55 -8.40 0.46 -17.24
CA SER A 55 -8.32 0.22 -15.80
C SER A 55 -9.24 1.14 -15.00
N LEU A 56 -9.87 0.61 -13.95
CA LEU A 56 -10.54 1.43 -12.94
C LEU A 56 -9.52 1.90 -11.89
N ILE A 57 -9.30 3.21 -11.78
CA ILE A 57 -8.37 3.77 -10.80
C ILE A 57 -9.10 4.09 -9.50
N ILE A 58 -8.69 3.43 -8.41
CA ILE A 58 -9.15 3.72 -7.04
C ILE A 58 -8.03 4.44 -6.30
N SER A 59 -8.25 5.71 -5.93
CA SER A 59 -7.27 6.50 -5.19
C SER A 59 -7.41 6.31 -3.68
N THR A 60 -6.33 5.91 -3.02
CA THR A 60 -6.26 5.85 -1.55
C THR A 60 -5.79 7.20 -1.00
N ARG A 61 -6.38 7.64 0.11
CA ARG A 61 -5.97 8.85 0.83
C ARG A 61 -5.18 8.49 2.08
N PRO A 62 -4.26 9.34 2.54
CA PRO A 62 -3.62 9.17 3.85
C PRO A 62 -4.65 9.14 4.97
N TYR A 63 -4.40 8.34 5.99
CA TYR A 63 -5.24 8.25 7.18
C TYR A 63 -5.15 9.53 8.02
N SER A 64 -6.25 9.87 8.68
CA SER A 64 -6.33 10.88 9.72
C SER A 64 -5.82 10.34 11.07
N ASP A 65 -5.49 11.24 12.00
CA ASP A 65 -5.00 10.87 13.34
C ASP A 65 -5.97 9.96 14.10
N LYS A 66 -7.28 10.16 13.90
CA LYS A 66 -8.32 9.32 14.52
C LYS A 66 -8.33 7.91 13.95
N GLU A 67 -8.22 7.78 12.63
CA GLU A 67 -8.15 6.48 11.95
C GLU A 67 -6.86 5.74 12.32
N LEU A 68 -5.73 6.45 12.41
CA LEU A 68 -4.46 5.85 12.86
C LEU A 68 -4.57 5.27 14.26
N ALA A 69 -5.16 6.01 15.21
CA ALA A 69 -5.37 5.51 16.58
C ALA A 69 -6.23 4.25 16.60
N GLN A 70 -7.35 4.24 15.84
CA GLN A 70 -8.23 3.06 15.74
C GLN A 70 -7.53 1.86 15.13
N ILE A 71 -6.74 2.05 14.07
CA ILE A 71 -5.97 0.96 13.46
C ILE A 71 -4.98 0.38 14.46
N LEU A 72 -4.26 1.22 15.21
CA LEU A 72 -3.31 0.77 16.22
C LEU A 72 -4.01 0.02 17.37
N GLU A 73 -5.17 0.48 17.81
CA GLU A 73 -5.98 -0.17 18.85
C GLU A 73 -6.41 -1.58 18.42
N ILE A 74 -6.93 -1.73 17.19
CA ILE A 74 -7.26 -3.06 16.62
C ILE A 74 -6.01 -3.95 16.58
N ARG A 75 -4.85 -3.41 16.17
CA ARG A 75 -3.60 -4.18 16.13
C ARG A 75 -3.12 -4.63 17.50
N CYS A 76 -3.35 -3.85 18.56
CA CYS A 76 -2.99 -4.24 19.92
C CYS A 76 -3.91 -5.33 20.46
N GLN A 77 -5.21 -5.25 20.14
CA GLN A 77 -6.18 -6.29 20.48
C GLN A 77 -5.84 -7.62 19.78
N GLU A 78 -5.45 -7.58 18.50
CA GLU A 78 -5.03 -8.78 17.75
C GLU A 78 -3.72 -9.39 18.25
N GLU A 79 -2.81 -8.59 18.82
CA GLU A 79 -1.53 -9.05 19.37
C GLU A 79 -1.60 -9.35 20.88
N ASP A 80 -2.78 -9.26 21.51
CA ASP A 80 -3.02 -9.41 22.95
C ASP A 80 -2.08 -8.54 23.82
N VAL A 81 -1.85 -7.29 23.39
CA VAL A 81 -1.00 -6.32 24.09
C VAL A 81 -1.84 -5.24 24.77
N GLU A 82 -1.70 -5.14 26.09
CA GLU A 82 -2.31 -4.04 26.85
C GLU A 82 -1.46 -2.77 26.74
N LEU A 83 -2.00 -1.73 26.09
CA LEU A 83 -1.40 -0.41 26.04
C LEU A 83 -2.11 0.55 27.00
N THR A 84 -1.33 1.42 27.64
CA THR A 84 -1.90 2.56 28.38
C THR A 84 -2.36 3.66 27.42
N ASP A 85 -3.36 4.45 27.80
CA ASP A 85 -3.88 5.57 26.99
C ASP A 85 -2.79 6.57 26.56
N GLN A 86 -1.77 6.76 27.40
CA GLN A 86 -0.64 7.62 27.09
C GLN A 86 0.26 7.01 26.01
N ALA A 87 0.50 5.70 26.07
CA ALA A 87 1.28 4.98 25.06
C ALA A 87 0.59 5.03 23.69
N THR A 88 -0.72 4.83 23.63
CA THR A 88 -1.49 4.89 22.37
C THR A 88 -1.41 6.27 21.72
N LYS A 89 -1.49 7.36 22.51
CA LYS A 89 -1.33 8.73 22.00
C LYS A 89 0.08 8.98 21.45
N LEU A 90 1.11 8.52 22.15
CA LEU A 90 2.49 8.64 21.71
C LEU A 90 2.73 7.84 20.42
N LEU A 91 2.23 6.61 20.37
CA LEU A 91 2.37 5.73 19.22
C LEU A 91 1.65 6.27 17.98
N THR A 92 0.47 6.88 18.17
CA THR A 92 -0.26 7.57 17.09
C THR A 92 0.55 8.74 16.54
N LYS A 93 1.21 9.52 17.41
CA LYS A 93 2.11 10.60 17.00
C LYS A 93 3.31 10.07 16.19
N ILE A 94 3.94 9.00 16.64
CA ILE A 94 5.04 8.33 15.91
C ILE A 94 4.56 7.79 14.56
N GLY A 95 3.37 7.19 14.51
CA GLY A 95 2.77 6.69 13.28
C GLY A 95 2.51 7.78 12.24
N LYS A 96 2.16 8.98 12.70
CA LYS A 96 1.98 10.17 11.86
C LYS A 96 3.30 10.76 11.35
N GLU A 97 4.31 10.85 12.21
CA GLU A 97 5.61 11.43 11.86
C GLU A 97 6.47 10.50 11.00
N CYS A 98 6.33 9.19 11.17
CA CYS A 98 7.12 8.18 10.46
C CYS A 98 6.27 7.38 9.46
N SER A 99 5.65 6.30 9.93
CA SER A 99 4.72 5.49 9.13
C SER A 99 3.90 4.57 10.03
N LEU A 100 2.69 4.21 9.56
CA LEU A 100 1.85 3.23 10.24
C LEU A 100 2.56 1.87 10.40
N ARG A 101 3.33 1.43 9.39
CA ARG A 101 4.10 0.18 9.46
C ARG A 101 5.12 0.21 10.60
N TYR A 102 5.83 1.33 10.75
CA TYR A 102 6.81 1.50 11.83
C TYR A 102 6.14 1.46 13.21
N ALA A 103 5.01 2.15 13.35
CA ALA A 103 4.24 2.12 14.60
C ALA A 103 3.75 0.71 14.96
N ILE A 104 3.31 -0.10 13.99
CA ILE A 104 2.89 -1.49 14.24
C ILE A 104 4.07 -2.34 14.73
N HIS A 105 5.23 -2.25 14.08
CA HIS A 105 6.41 -3.00 14.52
C HIS A 105 6.89 -2.57 15.91
N LEU A 106 6.70 -1.29 16.28
CA LEU A 106 7.01 -0.81 17.62
C LEU A 106 6.16 -1.44 18.71
N ILE A 107 4.89 -1.81 18.44
CA ILE A 107 4.03 -2.51 19.41
C ILE A 107 4.71 -3.81 19.83
N THR A 108 5.06 -4.64 18.84
CA THR A 108 5.68 -5.94 19.07
C THR A 108 7.02 -5.81 19.80
N THR A 109 7.88 -4.87 19.39
CA THR A 109 9.19 -4.67 20.07
C THR A 109 9.03 -4.11 21.48
N SER A 110 8.07 -3.22 21.72
CA SER A 110 7.85 -2.62 23.04
C SER A 110 7.30 -3.65 24.02
N ASN A 111 6.42 -4.54 23.55
CA ASN A 111 5.89 -5.64 24.36
C ASN A 111 7.01 -6.59 24.81
N LEU A 112 7.91 -6.97 23.90
CA LEU A 112 9.07 -7.82 24.22
C LEU A 112 10.02 -7.19 25.26
N VAL A 113 10.15 -5.86 25.28
CA VAL A 113 11.00 -5.14 26.26
C VAL A 113 10.29 -4.95 27.60
N ALA A 114 8.95 -4.94 27.61
CA ALA A 114 8.15 -4.80 28.82
C ALA A 114 8.02 -6.11 29.62
N GLN A 115 8.27 -7.26 28.99
CA GLN A 115 8.37 -8.57 29.63
C GLN A 115 9.66 -8.71 30.45
#